data_AF-A0A820PUR4-F1
#
_entry.id   AF-A0A820PUR4-F1
#
_cell.length_a   1.000
_cell.length_b   1.000
_cell.length_c   1.000
_cell.angle_alpha   90.00
_cell.angle_beta   90.00
_cell.angle_gamma   90.00
#
_symmetry.space_group_name_H-M   'P 1'
#
loop_
_entity.id
_entity.type
_entity.pdbx_description
1 polymer ?
#
loop_
_entity_poly.entity_id
_entity_poly.type
_entity_poly.pdbx_seq_one_letter_code
_entity_poly.pdbx_strand_id
1 'polypeptide(L)'
;PLKNSSGAKDTAITCRRDLMLQHVRWLQQSGAHLPSDIEKHIETVGKTCEISPLVSYAGENLEYLKGQKLELPISIDKKNDKQEPDIDLPKKLTLTNGIKPISIQTNGI
;
A
#
# COMPACT_ATOMS: atom_id res chain seq x y z
N PRO A 1 -0.64 15.77 13.85
CA PRO A 1 -0.90 14.71 14.87
C PRO A 1 -2.24 14.05 14.58
N LEU A 2 -2.56 12.86 15.12
CA LEU A 2 -3.90 12.27 14.91
C LEU A 2 -4.76 12.47 16.16
N LYS A 3 -5.78 13.32 16.06
CA LYS A 3 -6.66 13.75 17.17
C LYS A 3 -8.13 13.84 16.81
N ASN A 4 -8.47 14.03 15.53
CA ASN A 4 -9.84 14.26 15.06
C ASN A 4 -10.23 13.24 14.00
N SER A 5 -11.55 13.08 13.77
CA SER A 5 -12.10 12.16 12.77
C SER A 5 -12.11 12.75 11.36
N SER A 6 -12.96 13.74 11.10
CA SER A 6 -13.11 14.43 9.81
C SER A 6 -13.52 15.90 10.00
N GLY A 7 -13.37 16.72 8.96
CA GLY A 7 -13.81 18.13 8.97
C GLY A 7 -12.93 19.09 9.79
N ALA A 8 -11.82 18.62 10.35
CA ALA A 8 -10.88 19.42 11.14
C ALA A 8 -9.41 19.12 10.76
N LYS A 9 -8.46 19.81 11.39
CA LYS A 9 -7.03 19.45 11.35
C LYS A 9 -6.78 18.17 12.15
N ASP A 10 -5.59 17.61 12.05
CA ASP A 10 -5.18 16.44 12.84
C ASP A 10 -6.06 15.20 12.64
N THR A 11 -6.48 14.97 11.40
CA THR A 11 -7.27 13.81 10.98
C THR A 11 -6.38 12.75 10.33
N ALA A 12 -6.94 11.55 10.09
CA ALA A 12 -6.23 10.50 9.36
C ALA A 12 -5.77 10.96 7.97
N ILE A 13 -6.59 11.79 7.30
CA ILE A 13 -6.29 12.35 5.98
C ILE A 13 -5.10 13.31 6.06
N THR A 14 -5.12 14.27 6.99
CA THR A 14 -4.01 15.24 7.12
C THR A 14 -2.72 14.54 7.54
N CYS A 15 -2.79 13.56 8.45
CA CYS A 15 -1.61 12.79 8.87
C CYS A 15 -0.98 11.99 7.72
N ARG A 16 -1.81 11.28 6.95
CA ARG A 16 -1.34 10.52 5.78
C ARG A 16 -0.67 11.43 4.76
N ARG A 17 -1.29 12.57 4.46
CA ARG A 17 -0.76 13.57 3.52
C ARG A 17 0.60 14.10 3.98
N ASP A 18 0.72 14.48 5.25
CA ASP A 18 1.98 14.99 5.81
C ASP A 18 3.11 13.96 5.73
N LEU A 19 2.79 12.69 6.01
CA LEU A 19 3.74 11.58 5.88
C LEU A 19 4.20 11.39 4.43
N MET A 20 3.27 11.36 3.46
CA MET A 20 3.60 11.19 2.04
C MET A 20 4.43 12.36 1.50
N LEU A 21 4.10 13.60 1.87
CA LEU A 21 4.88 14.77 1.50
C LEU A 21 6.28 14.73 2.11
N GLN A 22 6.44 14.17 3.31
CA GLN A 22 7.76 13.97 3.91
C GLN A 22 8.60 12.98 3.08
N HIS A 23 8.02 11.87 2.62
CA HIS A 23 8.71 10.92 1.74
C HIS A 23 9.09 11.53 0.39
N VAL A 24 8.22 12.35 -0.20
CA VAL A 24 8.53 13.10 -1.42
C VAL A 24 9.80 13.95 -1.23
N ARG A 25 9.91 14.67 -0.10
CA ARG A 25 11.10 15.48 0.21
C ARG A 25 12.35 14.63 0.34
N TRP A 26 12.26 13.46 0.97
CA TRP A 26 13.39 12.53 1.08
C TRP A 26 13.88 12.06 -0.31
N LEU A 27 12.97 11.71 -1.22
CA LEU A 27 13.32 11.33 -2.59
C LEU A 27 13.93 12.49 -3.39
N GLN A 28 13.43 13.71 -3.21
CA GLN A 28 14.04 14.90 -3.82
C GLN A 28 15.46 15.14 -3.31
N GLN A 29 15.66 15.03 -1.99
CA GLN A 29 16.97 15.21 -1.36
C GLN A 29 17.97 14.13 -1.76
N SER A 30 17.52 12.91 -2.03
CA SER A 30 18.37 11.84 -2.55
C SER A 30 18.78 12.03 -4.02
N GLY A 31 18.16 13.00 -4.71
CA GLY A 31 18.42 13.33 -6.11
C GLY A 31 17.60 12.50 -7.09
N ALA A 32 16.49 11.89 -6.66
CA ALA A 32 15.54 11.27 -7.57
C ALA A 32 14.76 12.33 -8.36
N HIS A 33 14.41 12.02 -9.59
CA HIS A 33 13.55 12.85 -10.43
C HIS A 33 12.09 12.46 -10.23
N LEU A 34 11.32 13.39 -9.67
CA LEU A 34 9.88 13.25 -9.44
C LEU A 34 9.10 14.15 -10.43
N PRO A 35 7.83 13.83 -10.72
CA PRO A 35 6.96 14.71 -11.50
C PRO A 35 6.83 16.09 -10.83
N SER A 36 6.84 17.16 -11.62
CA SER A 36 6.79 18.55 -11.11
C SER A 36 5.56 18.83 -10.24
N ASP A 37 4.44 18.17 -10.51
CA ASP A 37 3.18 18.31 -9.77
C ASP A 37 2.96 17.20 -8.74
N ILE A 38 4.02 16.49 -8.30
CA ILE A 38 3.88 15.34 -7.40
C ILE A 38 3.11 15.68 -6.11
N GLU A 39 3.34 16.85 -5.51
CA GLU A 39 2.67 17.26 -4.27
C GLU A 39 1.15 17.41 -4.45
N LYS A 40 0.70 17.91 -5.61
CA LYS A 40 -0.73 18.00 -5.95
C LYS A 40 -1.34 16.61 -6.13
N HIS A 41 -0.56 15.68 -6.68
CA HIS A 41 -1.02 14.32 -6.89
C HIS A 41 -1.15 13.51 -5.59
N ILE A 42 -0.39 13.81 -4.54
CA ILE A 42 -0.49 13.11 -3.23
C ILE A 42 -1.89 13.23 -2.61
N GLU A 43 -2.65 14.27 -2.96
CA GLU A 43 -4.04 14.44 -2.50
C GLU A 43 -5.05 13.61 -3.29
N THR A 44 -4.63 13.00 -4.41
CA THR A 44 -5.47 12.21 -5.30
C THR A 44 -5.49 10.74 -4.89
N VAL A 45 -6.68 10.12 -4.95
CA VAL A 45 -6.85 8.69 -4.67
C VAL A 45 -5.95 7.86 -5.60
N GLY A 46 -5.17 6.93 -5.03
CA GLY A 46 -4.28 6.04 -5.78
C GLY A 46 -2.91 6.61 -6.17
N LYS A 47 -2.61 7.86 -5.76
CA LYS A 47 -1.34 8.53 -6.03
C LYS A 47 -0.58 8.72 -4.71
N THR A 48 0.15 7.68 -4.29
CA THR A 48 0.80 7.59 -2.97
C THR A 48 2.33 7.58 -3.05
N CYS A 49 2.99 8.05 -2.00
CA CYS A 49 4.45 7.99 -1.84
C CYS A 49 4.78 7.53 -0.42
N GLU A 50 5.23 6.29 -0.28
CA GLU A 50 5.53 5.68 1.02
C GLU A 50 6.91 5.03 1.01
N ILE A 51 7.69 5.30 2.06
CA ILE A 51 9.00 4.69 2.29
C ILE A 51 8.93 3.97 3.62
N SER A 52 9.31 2.70 3.61
CA SER A 52 9.34 1.89 4.82
C SER A 52 10.38 2.42 5.80
N PRO A 53 10.04 2.51 7.11
CA PRO A 53 11.03 2.83 8.15
C PRO A 53 12.21 1.84 8.21
N LEU A 54 12.04 0.63 7.65
CA LEU A 54 13.11 -0.37 7.54
C LEU A 54 14.12 -0.07 6.41
N VAL A 55 13.75 0.80 5.47
CA VAL A 55 14.63 1.28 4.40
C VAL A 55 15.26 2.60 4.80
N SER A 56 14.44 3.54 5.31
CA SER A 56 14.86 4.87 5.70
C SER A 56 14.01 5.36 6.87
N TYR A 57 14.66 5.70 7.98
CA TYR A 57 13.99 6.17 9.19
C TYR A 57 13.75 7.68 9.16
N ALA A 58 14.71 8.46 8.65
CA ALA A 58 14.70 9.92 8.62
C ALA A 58 15.12 10.52 7.26
N GLY A 59 15.16 9.71 6.20
CA GLY A 59 15.55 10.14 4.85
C GLY A 59 16.96 9.71 4.43
N GLU A 60 17.68 8.95 5.26
CA GLU A 60 18.97 8.36 4.97
C GLU A 60 18.89 7.13 4.04
N ASN A 61 20.01 6.71 3.48
CA ASN A 61 20.17 5.48 2.67
C ASN A 61 19.36 5.47 1.36
N LEU A 62 19.02 6.63 0.79
CA LEU A 62 18.23 6.75 -0.45
C LEU A 62 19.10 7.18 -1.67
N GLU A 63 20.41 7.33 -1.51
CA GLU A 63 21.33 7.85 -2.53
C GLU A 63 21.39 6.97 -3.79
N TYR A 64 21.04 5.69 -3.65
CA TYR A 64 20.94 4.76 -4.79
C TYR A 64 19.85 5.16 -5.79
N LEU A 65 18.91 6.04 -5.41
CA LEU A 65 17.86 6.58 -6.27
C LEU A 65 18.29 7.82 -7.05
N LYS A 66 19.51 8.31 -6.86
CA LYS A 66 20.02 9.51 -7.54
C LYS A 66 19.95 9.36 -9.06
N GLY A 67 19.30 10.32 -9.72
CA GLY A 67 19.11 10.33 -11.16
C GLY A 67 18.02 9.39 -11.69
N GLN A 68 17.37 8.59 -10.82
CA GLN A 68 16.26 7.74 -11.24
C GLN A 68 14.98 8.55 -11.40
N LYS A 69 14.20 8.26 -12.45
CA LYS A 69 12.86 8.82 -12.63
C LYS A 69 11.85 7.92 -11.94
N LEU A 70 11.10 8.46 -10.98
CA LEU A 70 10.07 7.72 -10.25
C LEU A 70 8.69 8.27 -10.60
N GLU A 71 7.70 7.39 -10.72
CA GLU A 71 6.31 7.75 -10.98
C GLU A 71 5.39 7.18 -9.89
N LEU A 72 4.30 7.88 -9.60
CA LEU A 72 3.33 7.46 -8.59
C LEU A 72 2.44 6.30 -9.09
N PRO A 73 2.09 5.33 -8.23
CA PRO A 73 2.41 5.26 -6.80
C PRO A 73 3.83 4.74 -6.53
N ILE A 74 4.49 5.31 -5.51
CA ILE A 74 5.83 4.93 -5.06
C ILE A 74 5.72 4.21 -3.71
N SER A 75 6.26 3.00 -3.65
CA SER A 75 6.39 2.20 -2.42
C SER A 75 7.81 1.63 -2.39
N ILE A 76 8.55 1.96 -1.33
CA ILE A 76 9.92 1.49 -1.13
C ILE A 76 9.98 0.69 0.16
N ASP A 77 10.05 -0.62 0.02
CA ASP A 77 10.08 -1.57 1.13
C ASP A 77 11.38 -2.37 1.17
N LYS A 78 11.76 -2.81 2.37
CA LYS A 78 12.89 -3.72 2.53
C LYS A 78 12.52 -5.03 1.84
N LYS A 79 13.34 -5.48 0.89
CA LYS A 79 13.21 -6.82 0.34
C LYS A 79 13.34 -7.82 1.49
N ASN A 80 12.32 -8.62 1.73
CA ASN A 80 12.46 -9.76 2.62
C ASN A 80 13.33 -10.79 1.89
N ASP A 81 14.50 -11.11 2.46
CA ASP A 81 15.35 -12.21 1.97
C ASP A 81 14.66 -13.58 2.06
N LYS A 82 13.52 -13.64 2.75
CA LYS A 82 12.56 -14.74 2.66
C LYS A 82 11.62 -14.48 1.48
N GLN A 83 12.11 -14.75 0.27
CA GLN A 83 11.20 -15.28 -0.73
C GLN A 83 10.73 -16.62 -0.16
N GLU A 84 9.57 -16.63 0.50
CA GLU A 84 8.81 -17.88 0.55
C GLU A 84 8.70 -18.34 -0.90
N PRO A 85 9.06 -19.59 -1.23
CA PRO A 85 8.88 -20.07 -2.59
C PRO A 85 7.44 -19.77 -3.01
N ASP A 86 7.22 -19.42 -4.28
CA ASP A 86 5.88 -19.44 -4.87
C ASP A 86 5.28 -20.83 -4.58
N ILE A 87 4.59 -20.97 -3.46
CA ILE A 87 3.67 -22.08 -3.27
C ILE A 87 2.53 -21.66 -4.17
N ASP A 88 2.52 -22.24 -5.37
CA ASP A 88 1.43 -22.15 -6.34
C ASP A 88 0.13 -22.43 -5.58
N LEU A 89 -0.52 -21.36 -5.12
CA LEU A 89 -1.77 -21.44 -4.39
C LEU A 89 -2.73 -22.08 -5.41
N PRO A 90 -3.22 -23.30 -5.19
CA PRO A 90 -3.97 -24.00 -6.21
C PRO A 90 -5.12 -23.11 -6.65
N LYS A 91 -5.09 -22.76 -7.94
CA LYS A 91 -6.11 -21.96 -8.62
C LYS A 91 -7.47 -22.52 -8.22
N LYS A 92 -8.23 -21.73 -7.45
CA LYS A 92 -9.68 -21.80 -7.32
C LYS A 92 -10.21 -23.22 -7.04
N LEU A 93 -10.33 -23.59 -5.76
CA LEU A 93 -11.29 -24.61 -5.38
C LEU A 93 -12.68 -24.04 -5.64
N THR A 94 -13.18 -24.30 -6.84
CA THR A 94 -14.58 -24.06 -7.20
C THR A 94 -15.37 -25.03 -6.33
N LEU A 95 -15.97 -24.55 -5.23
CA LEU A 95 -17.02 -25.32 -4.56
C LEU A 95 -18.20 -25.38 -5.53
N THR A 96 -18.23 -26.45 -6.33
CA THR A 96 -19.49 -26.93 -6.89
C THR A 96 -20.30 -27.41 -5.69
N ASN A 97 -21.30 -26.62 -5.30
CA ASN A 97 -22.31 -27.05 -4.34
C ASN A 97 -23.14 -28.18 -4.95
N GLY A 98 -22.56 -29.39 -4.97
CA GLY A 98 -23.22 -30.64 -5.26
C GLY A 98 -23.74 -31.27 -3.97
N ILE A 99 -24.62 -30.58 -3.25
CA ILE A 99 -25.43 -31.21 -2.22
C ILE A 99 -26.75 -31.59 -2.89
N LYS A 100 -26.92 -32.88 -3.19
CA LYS A 100 -28.23 -33.42 -3.56
C LYS A 100 -29.15 -33.29 -2.34
N PRO A 101 -30.39 -32.78 -2.49
CA PRO A 101 -31.34 -32.76 -1.39
C PRO A 101 -31.74 -34.19 -1.01
N ILE A 102 -31.59 -34.52 0.27
CA ILE A 102 -32.10 -35.76 0.86
C ILE A 102 -33.61 -35.60 1.00
N SER A 103 -34.39 -36.43 0.27
CA SER A 103 -35.84 -36.52 0.42
C SER A 103 -36.18 -37.20 1.74
N ILE A 104 -36.82 -36.48 2.66
CA ILE A 104 -37.39 -37.06 3.87
C ILE A 104 -38.84 -37.43 3.53
N GLN A 105 -39.14 -38.73 3.43
CA GLN A 105 -40.53 -39.19 3.36
C GLN A 105 -41.12 -39.20 4.77
N THR A 106 -42.13 -38.38 5.00
CA THR A 106 -42.94 -38.44 6.22
C THR A 106 -44.02 -39.51 6.05
N ASN A 107 -43.83 -40.67 6.68
CA ASN A 107 -44.92 -41.59 6.93
C ASN A 107 -45.67 -41.12 8.17
N GLY A 108 -46.95 -40.78 7.98
CA GLY A 108 -47.84 -40.34 9.05
C GLY A 108 -48.22 -41.45 10.03
N ILE A 109 -48.57 -41.01 11.23
CA ILE A 109 -49.56 -41.61 12.13
C ILE A 109 -50.32 -40.44 12.76
#